data_AF-A0A0N7JA81-F1
#
_entry.id   AF-A0A0N7JA81-F1
#
_cell.length_a   1.000
_cell.length_b   1.000
_cell.length_c   1.000
_cell.angle_alpha   90.00
_cell.angle_beta   90.00
_cell.angle_gamma   90.00
#
_symmetry.space_group_name_H-M   'P 1'
#
loop_
_entity.id
_entity.type
_entity.pdbx_description
1 polymer ?
#
loop_
_entity_poly.entity_id
_entity_poly.type
_entity_poly.pdbx_seq_one_letter_code
_entity_poly.pdbx_strand_id
1 'polypeptide(L)' 'MMLESGKFKNLREIAADEKVDPGYVSRMMNMNLLCPELVRRILDDDLESDFSFNEIYRDIPALWEDQFKKFKVPMNA' A
#
# COMPACT_ATOMS: atom_id res chain seq x y z
N MET A 1 -8.26 8.14 10.16
CA MET A 1 -8.24 8.23 8.67
C MET A 1 -9.39 9.06 8.11
N MET A 2 -9.33 9.49 6.85
CA MET A 2 -10.36 10.32 6.20
C MET A 2 -11.77 9.69 6.26
N LEU A 3 -11.90 8.37 6.13
CA LEU A 3 -13.17 7.65 6.33
C LEU A 3 -13.64 7.68 7.79
N GLU A 4 -12.73 7.48 8.74
CA GLU A 4 -13.03 7.46 10.18
C GLU A 4 -13.41 8.84 10.72
N SER A 5 -13.05 9.91 10.01
CA SER A 5 -13.48 11.28 10.35
C SER A 5 -14.99 11.50 10.16
N GLY A 6 -15.69 10.57 9.48
CA GLY A 6 -17.12 10.70 9.15
C GLY A 6 -17.41 11.70 8.02
N LYS A 7 -16.41 12.44 7.54
CA LYS A 7 -16.52 13.41 6.44
C LYS A 7 -16.86 12.73 5.09
N PHE A 8 -16.42 11.49 4.89
CA PHE A 8 -16.59 10.76 3.63
C PHE A 8 -17.19 9.37 3.88
N LYS A 9 -18.11 8.95 3.01
CA LYS A 9 -18.82 7.66 3.14
C LYS A 9 -18.10 6.51 2.45
N ASN A 10 -17.26 6.80 1.46
CA ASN A 10 -16.55 5.79 0.68
C ASN A 10 -15.31 6.38 -0.01
N LEU A 11 -14.48 5.51 -0.57
CA LEU A 11 -13.22 5.89 -1.24
C LEU A 11 -13.43 6.75 -2.49
N ARG A 12 -14.58 6.67 -3.17
CA ARG A 12 -14.85 7.49 -4.38
C ARG A 12 -15.06 8.94 -4.02
N GLU A 13 -15.72 9.22 -2.89
CA GLU A 13 -15.90 10.58 -2.39
C GLU A 13 -14.55 11.23 -2.02
N ILE A 14 -13.65 10.46 -1.40
CA ILE A 14 -12.27 10.91 -1.12
C ILE A 14 -11.53 11.21 -2.42
N ALA A 15 -11.60 10.30 -3.41
CA ALA A 15 -10.93 10.48 -4.69
C ALA A 15 -11.43 11.74 -5.43
N ALA A 16 -12.74 12.01 -5.38
CA ALA A 16 -13.33 13.20 -5.99
C ALA A 16 -12.91 14.51 -5.27
N ASP A 17 -12.87 14.52 -3.93
CA ASP A 17 -12.46 15.68 -3.13
C ASP A 17 -10.98 16.02 -3.36
N GLU A 18 -10.13 14.99 -3.35
CA GLU A 18 -8.67 15.10 -3.55
C GLU A 18 -8.26 15.19 -5.03
N LYS A 19 -9.22 15.10 -5.97
CA LYS A 19 -9.01 15.15 -7.43
C LYS A 19 -7.98 14.12 -7.93
N VAL A 20 -8.04 12.92 -7.37
CA VAL A 20 -7.18 11.78 -7.72
C VAL A 20 -8.02 10.63 -8.27
N ASP A 21 -7.35 9.64 -8.88
CA ASP A 21 -8.01 8.42 -9.32
C ASP A 21 -8.47 7.57 -8.12
N PRO A 22 -9.67 6.94 -8.14
CA PRO A 22 -10.11 6.05 -7.06
C PRO A 22 -9.16 4.88 -6.78
N GLY A 23 -8.44 4.39 -7.79
CA GLY A 23 -7.40 3.39 -7.65
C GLY A 23 -6.16 3.92 -6.91
N TYR A 24 -5.89 5.23 -6.96
CA TYR A 24 -4.84 5.85 -6.15
C TYR A 24 -5.19 5.83 -4.66
N VAL A 25 -6.40 6.27 -4.30
CA VAL A 25 -6.87 6.23 -2.90
C VAL A 25 -6.88 4.79 -2.37
N SER A 26 -7.32 3.83 -3.19
CA SER A 26 -7.31 2.41 -2.82
C SER A 26 -5.90 1.89 -2.56
N ARG A 27 -4.92 2.26 -3.41
CA ARG A 27 -3.50 1.92 -3.20
C ARG A 27 -2.97 2.53 -1.90
N MET A 28 -3.23 3.81 -1.65
CA MET A 28 -2.81 4.49 -0.43
C MET A 28 -3.38 3.82 0.84
N MET A 29 -4.65 3.41 0.80
CA MET A 29 -5.26 2.68 1.92
C MET A 29 -4.62 1.29 2.11
N ASN A 30 -4.33 0.58 1.03
CA ASN A 30 -3.71 -0.74 1.08
C ASN A 30 -2.25 -0.71 1.58
N MET A 31 -1.55 0.43 1.51
CA MET A 31 -0.22 0.56 2.12
C MET A 31 -0.24 0.33 3.64
N ASN A 32 -1.36 0.55 4.32
CA ASN A 32 -1.48 0.27 5.76
C ASN A 32 -1.48 -1.24 6.08
N LEU A 33 -1.63 -2.10 5.08
CA LEU A 33 -1.54 -3.55 5.24
C LEU A 33 -0.09 -4.05 5.12
N LEU A 34 0.82 -3.23 4.60
CA LEU A 34 2.23 -3.57 4.45
C LEU A 34 2.97 -3.32 5.76
N CYS A 35 4.04 -4.07 5.97
CA CYS A 35 4.95 -3.78 7.06
C CYS A 35 5.62 -2.41 6.85
N PRO A 36 5.93 -1.67 7.92
CA PRO A 36 6.49 -0.31 7.80
C PRO A 36 7.77 -0.22 6.95
N GLU A 37 8.62 -1.25 7.01
CA GLU A 37 9.88 -1.32 6.25
C GLU A 37 9.63 -1.45 4.74
N LEU A 38 8.61 -2.19 4.32
CA LEU A 38 8.23 -2.28 2.90
C LEU A 38 7.65 -0.96 2.41
N VAL A 39 6.85 -0.27 3.22
CA VAL A 39 6.35 1.08 2.89
C VAL A 39 7.53 2.03 2.67
N ARG A 40 8.53 2.01 3.55
CA ARG A 40 9.75 2.82 3.41
C ARG A 40 10.47 2.53 2.09
N ARG A 41 10.72 1.25 1.78
CA ARG A 41 11.41 0.85 0.54
C ARG A 41 10.65 1.20 -0.73
N ILE A 42 9.32 1.13 -0.71
CA ILE A 42 8.48 1.60 -1.82
C ILE A 42 8.66 3.12 -2.04
N LEU A 43 8.71 3.90 -0.96
CA LEU A 43 8.90 5.35 -1.04
C LEU A 43 10.33 5.73 -1.46
N ASP A 44 11.31 4.91 -1.10
CA ASP A 44 12.73 5.08 -1.44
C ASP A 44 13.10 4.55 -2.85
N ASP A 45 12.14 3.97 -3.59
CA ASP A 45 12.37 3.25 -4.86
C ASP A 45 13.42 2.12 -4.75
N ASP A 46 13.46 1.47 -3.58
CA ASP A 46 14.40 0.40 -3.19
C ASP A 46 13.79 -1.01 -3.33
N LEU A 47 12.94 -1.20 -4.34
CA LEU A 47 12.42 -2.51 -4.72
C LEU A 47 13.02 -2.95 -6.06
N GLU A 48 13.26 -4.25 -6.24
CA GLU A 48 13.77 -4.78 -7.50
C GLU A 48 12.83 -4.46 -8.67
N SER A 49 13.41 -4.10 -9.82
CA SER A 49 12.69 -3.58 -10.99
C SER A 49 11.74 -4.58 -11.67
N ASP A 50 11.80 -5.86 -11.30
CA ASP A 50 10.87 -6.89 -11.79
C ASP A 50 9.52 -6.87 -11.06
N PHE A 51 9.39 -6.05 -10.00
CA PHE A 51 8.19 -6.00 -9.18
C PHE A 51 7.10 -5.09 -9.78
N SER A 52 5.90 -5.65 -10.02
CA SER A 52 4.76 -4.84 -10.46
C SER A 52 4.02 -4.23 -9.27
N PHE A 53 3.80 -2.90 -9.30
CA PHE A 53 2.94 -2.22 -8.32
C PHE A 53 1.54 -2.84 -8.20
N ASN A 54 1.01 -3.46 -9.25
CA ASN A 54 -0.28 -4.15 -9.23
C ASN A 54 -0.26 -5.47 -8.44
N GLU A 55 0.92 -6.04 -8.20
CA GLU A 55 1.11 -7.24 -7.39
C GLU A 55 1.30 -6.90 -5.91
N ILE A 56 1.74 -5.68 -5.58
CA ILE A 56 1.93 -5.24 -4.19
C ILE A 56 0.64 -5.35 -3.40
N TYR A 57 -0.48 -5.02 -4.02
CA TYR A 57 -1.75 -4.86 -3.33
C TYR A 57 -2.67 -6.09 -3.42
N ARG A 58 -2.25 -7.15 -4.11
CA ARG A 58 -3.01 -8.40 -4.23
C ARG A 58 -2.49 -9.43 -3.24
N ASP A 59 -3.38 -10.07 -2.51
CA ASP A 59 -3.08 -11.19 -1.61
C ASP A 59 -1.90 -10.89 -0.66
N ILE A 60 -1.93 -9.72 0.00
CA ILE A 60 -0.90 -9.32 0.95
C ILE A 60 -0.94 -10.29 2.15
N PRO A 61 0.16 -11.02 2.43
CA PRO A 61 0.22 -11.87 3.62
C PRO A 61 0.01 -11.07 4.90
N ALA A 62 -0.75 -11.62 5.85
CA ALA A 62 -0.97 -10.96 7.13
C ALA A 62 0.31 -10.87 7.98
N LEU A 63 1.21 -11.87 7.86
CA LEU A 63 2.48 -11.89 8.57
C LEU A 63 3.54 -11.11 7.79
N TRP A 64 4.21 -10.17 8.47
CA TRP A 64 5.24 -9.34 7.85
C TRP A 64 6.39 -10.16 7.28
N GLU A 65 6.83 -11.22 7.96
CA GLU A 65 7.88 -12.13 7.47
C GLU A 65 7.54 -12.73 6.10
N ASP A 66 6.27 -13.06 5.87
CA ASP A 66 5.80 -13.59 4.59
C ASP A 66 5.64 -12.50 3.53
N GLN A 67 5.39 -11.25 3.95
CA GLN A 67 5.45 -10.11 3.05
C GLN A 67 6.88 -9.96 2.50
N PHE A 68 7.91 -9.94 3.36
CA PHE A 68 9.31 -9.87 2.89
C PHE A 68 9.67 -10.96 1.87
N LYS A 69 9.22 -12.20 2.11
CA LYS A 69 9.38 -13.30 1.16
C LYS A 69 8.67 -13.03 -0.17
N LYS A 70 7.41 -12.57 -0.11
CA LYS A 70 6.62 -12.24 -1.31
C LYS A 70 7.24 -11.13 -2.14
N PHE A 71 7.78 -10.10 -1.46
CA PHE A 71 8.41 -8.95 -2.08
C PHE A 71 9.88 -9.18 -2.44
N LYS A 72 10.43 -10.36 -2.14
CA LYS A 72 11.86 -10.71 -2.31
C LYS A 72 12.80 -9.70 -1.63
N VAL A 73 12.33 -9.05 -0.58
CA VAL A 73 13.10 -8.06 0.18
C VAL A 73 13.79 -8.79 1.34
N PRO A 74 15.11 -8.57 1.57
CA PRO A 74 15.77 -9.13 2.73
C PRO A 74 15.16 -8.52 4.00
N MET A 75 14.79 -9.40 4.94
CA MET A 75 14.39 -8.98 6.27
C MET A 75 15.65 -8.54 7.02
N ASN A 76 15.87 -7.23 7.09
CA ASN A 76 16.93 -6.67 7.90
C ASN A 76 16.48 -6.79 9.37
N ALA A 77 17.23 -7.55 10.16
CA ALA A 77 17.05 -7.69 11.61
C ALA A 77 17.44 -6.39 12.34
#